data_AF-A0A251U6V9-F1
#
_entry.id   AF-A0A251U6V9-F1
#
_cell.length_a   1.000
_cell.length_b   1.000
_cell.length_c   1.000
_cell.angle_alpha   90.00
_cell.angle_beta   90.00
_cell.angle_gamma   90.00
#
_symmetry.space_group_name_H-M   'P 1'
#
loop_
_entity.id
_entity.type
_entity.pdbx_description
1 polymer ?
#
loop_
_entity_poly.entity_id
_entity_poly.type
_entity_poly.pdbx_seq_one_letter_code
_entity_poly.pdbx_strand_id
1 'polypeptide(L)'
;MFDQIDETMKDALQADCTRYAPSIEIISVRVTKPRIPERVRRNFEQMEEERTKVLVAVKRQRVAEKEAETQKKIAITKAEKNAYVSKIVMEQKLMEKDSLRMQKEIENAMYIAREKSLADAKYYQTMKEAEANKLKLTPQFLELKFIKAISYITKMFFGNKISNMLMDQRLLGNFLRHLKGRNVSYISCAKDCGKNVST
;
A
#
# COMPACT_ATOMS: atom_id res chain seq x y z
N MET A 1 -45.27 -10.46 -60.91
CA MET A 1 -46.38 -10.04 -61.82
C MET A 1 -45.86 -9.73 -63.22
N PHE A 2 -44.73 -9.02 -63.38
CA PHE A 2 -44.14 -8.80 -64.72
C PHE A 2 -43.47 -10.03 -65.35
N ASP A 3 -43.04 -11.00 -64.54
CA ASP A 3 -42.38 -12.22 -65.04
C ASP A 3 -43.34 -13.21 -65.75
N GLN A 4 -44.65 -12.99 -65.65
CA GLN A 4 -45.69 -13.87 -66.24
C GLN A 4 -46.23 -13.34 -67.58
N ILE A 5 -45.82 -12.13 -67.98
CA ILE A 5 -46.38 -11.48 -69.18
C ILE A 5 -46.03 -12.26 -70.44
N ASP A 6 -44.81 -12.76 -70.53
CA ASP A 6 -44.32 -13.57 -71.66
C ASP A 6 -45.18 -14.82 -71.87
N GLU A 7 -45.58 -15.50 -70.80
CA GLU A 7 -46.46 -16.67 -70.84
C GLU A 7 -47.89 -16.28 -71.25
N THR A 8 -48.44 -15.21 -70.67
CA THR A 8 -49.79 -14.74 -71.05
C THR A 8 -49.90 -14.33 -72.52
N MET A 9 -48.83 -13.76 -73.10
CA MET A 9 -48.80 -13.40 -74.51
C MET A 9 -48.64 -14.61 -75.44
N LYS A 10 -47.84 -15.60 -75.02
CA LYS A 10 -47.69 -16.86 -75.76
C LYS A 10 -49.03 -17.58 -75.89
N ASP A 11 -49.77 -17.72 -74.79
CA ASP A 11 -51.06 -18.42 -74.78
C ASP A 11 -52.10 -17.71 -75.66
N ALA A 12 -52.15 -16.37 -75.61
CA ALA A 12 -53.05 -15.57 -76.43
C ALA A 12 -52.76 -15.73 -77.93
N LEU A 13 -51.48 -15.66 -78.34
CA LEU A 13 -51.10 -15.81 -79.75
C LEU A 13 -51.27 -17.25 -80.25
N GLN A 14 -51.04 -18.25 -79.39
CA GLN A 14 -51.25 -19.65 -79.74
C GLN A 14 -52.73 -19.94 -80.02
N ALA A 15 -53.64 -19.36 -79.22
CA ALA A 15 -55.08 -19.49 -79.45
C ALA A 15 -55.53 -18.91 -80.80
N ASP A 16 -54.97 -17.76 -81.20
CA ASP A 16 -55.26 -17.14 -82.50
C ASP A 16 -54.65 -17.94 -83.67
N CYS A 17 -53.42 -18.44 -83.54
CA CYS A 17 -52.78 -19.27 -84.56
C CYS A 17 -53.55 -20.58 -84.79
N THR A 18 -54.01 -21.26 -83.74
CA THR A 18 -54.83 -22.48 -83.89
C THR A 18 -56.12 -22.22 -84.67
N ARG A 19 -56.68 -21.00 -84.59
CA ARG A 19 -57.92 -20.63 -85.29
C ARG A 19 -57.73 -20.31 -86.78
N TYR A 20 -56.63 -19.65 -87.14
CA TYR A 20 -56.41 -19.13 -88.51
C TYR A 20 -55.36 -19.89 -89.32
N ALA A 21 -54.40 -20.55 -88.65
CA ALA A 21 -53.30 -21.30 -89.28
C ALA A 21 -52.88 -22.47 -88.37
N PRO A 22 -53.58 -23.62 -88.43
CA PRO A 22 -53.40 -24.73 -87.47
C PRO A 22 -52.04 -25.44 -87.56
N SER A 23 -51.17 -25.06 -88.51
CA SER A 23 -49.84 -25.65 -88.72
C SER A 23 -48.70 -24.86 -88.08
N ILE A 24 -48.99 -23.83 -87.27
CA ILE A 24 -47.99 -22.98 -86.62
C ILE A 24 -48.10 -23.10 -85.10
N GLU A 25 -47.00 -23.45 -84.44
CA GLU A 25 -46.86 -23.51 -82.99
C GLU A 25 -45.85 -22.47 -82.50
N ILE A 26 -46.22 -21.71 -81.47
CA ILE A 26 -45.41 -20.67 -80.86
C ILE A 26 -44.72 -21.26 -79.62
N ILE A 27 -43.39 -21.43 -79.71
CA ILE A 27 -42.59 -22.07 -78.67
C ILE A 27 -42.36 -21.13 -77.48
N SER A 28 -41.99 -19.87 -77.75
CA SER A 28 -41.74 -18.86 -76.71
C SER A 28 -41.92 -17.44 -77.25
N VAL A 29 -42.52 -16.58 -76.44
CA VAL A 29 -42.60 -15.13 -76.68
C VAL A 29 -41.74 -14.44 -75.63
N ARG A 30 -40.95 -13.44 -76.02
CA ARG A 30 -40.21 -12.60 -75.08
C ARG A 30 -40.55 -11.15 -75.34
N VAL A 31 -41.04 -10.47 -74.32
CA VAL A 31 -41.33 -9.04 -74.41
C VAL A 31 -40.04 -8.24 -74.24
N THR A 32 -39.81 -7.30 -75.16
CA THR A 32 -38.67 -6.39 -75.04
C THR A 32 -38.88 -5.44 -73.87
N LYS A 33 -37.80 -5.10 -73.16
CA LYS A 33 -37.86 -4.10 -72.09
C LYS A 33 -38.39 -2.77 -72.64
N PRO A 34 -39.50 -2.23 -72.10
CA PRO A 34 -40.06 -0.98 -72.59
C PRO A 34 -39.06 0.17 -72.34
N ARG A 35 -38.92 1.05 -73.34
CA ARG A 35 -38.08 2.25 -73.21
C ARG A 35 -38.81 3.27 -72.35
N ILE A 36 -38.37 3.42 -71.10
CA ILE A 36 -38.93 4.43 -70.19
C ILE A 36 -38.54 5.82 -70.69
N PRO A 37 -39.51 6.74 -70.89
CA PRO A 37 -39.21 8.11 -71.28
C PRO A 37 -38.46 8.85 -70.15
N GLU A 38 -37.52 9.73 -70.52
CA GLU A 38 -36.61 10.37 -69.55
C GLU A 38 -37.31 11.13 -68.43
N ARG A 39 -38.49 11.70 -68.70
CA ARG A 39 -39.28 12.44 -67.69
C ARG A 39 -39.66 11.55 -66.51
N VAL A 40 -40.08 10.32 -66.78
CA VAL A 40 -40.50 9.37 -65.75
C VAL A 40 -39.29 8.85 -64.98
N ARG A 41 -38.18 8.59 -65.68
CA ARG A 41 -36.92 8.15 -65.05
C ARG A 41 -36.42 9.15 -64.00
N ARG A 42 -36.35 10.44 -64.36
CA ARG A 42 -35.88 11.50 -63.45
C ARG A 42 -36.75 11.63 -62.19
N ASN A 43 -38.07 11.46 -62.32
CA ASN A 43 -38.98 11.51 -61.17
C ASN A 43 -38.80 10.32 -60.21
N PHE A 44 -38.56 9.12 -60.74
CA PHE A 44 -38.27 7.94 -59.91
C PHE A 44 -36.91 8.07 -59.21
N GLU A 45 -35.90 8.58 -59.91
CA GLU A 45 -34.58 8.85 -59.34
C GLU A 45 -34.69 9.83 -58.15
N GLN A 46 -35.39 10.95 -58.32
CA GLN A 46 -35.63 11.92 -57.24
C GLN A 46 -36.40 11.33 -56.06
N MET A 47 -37.44 10.53 -56.34
CA MET A 47 -38.24 9.89 -55.28
C MET A 47 -37.41 8.90 -54.45
N GLU A 48 -36.55 8.13 -55.10
CA GLU A 48 -35.67 7.16 -54.42
C GLU A 48 -34.56 7.88 -53.63
N GLU A 49 -34.01 8.98 -54.15
CA GLU A 49 -33.09 9.83 -53.38
C GLU A 49 -33.75 10.39 -52.11
N GLU A 50 -34.97 10.90 -52.19
CA GLU A 50 -35.67 11.40 -50.99
C GLU A 50 -36.00 10.28 -50.00
N ARG A 51 -36.44 9.12 -50.50
CA ARG A 51 -36.68 7.93 -49.65
C ARG A 51 -35.42 7.48 -48.92
N THR A 52 -34.30 7.41 -49.63
CA THR A 52 -33.01 7.00 -49.03
C THR A 52 -32.52 8.03 -48.02
N LYS A 53 -32.63 9.33 -48.31
CA LYS A 53 -32.31 10.41 -47.35
C LYS A 53 -33.10 10.29 -46.06
N VAL A 54 -34.42 10.10 -46.15
CA VAL A 54 -35.30 9.94 -44.98
C VAL A 54 -34.90 8.71 -44.16
N LEU A 55 -34.69 7.57 -44.82
CA LEU A 55 -34.27 6.34 -44.15
C LEU A 55 -32.91 6.51 -43.44
N VAL A 56 -31.94 7.15 -44.08
CA VAL A 56 -30.62 7.42 -43.50
C VAL A 56 -30.75 8.36 -42.30
N ALA A 57 -31.56 9.43 -42.40
CA ALA A 57 -31.78 10.36 -41.29
C ALA A 57 -32.38 9.66 -40.07
N VAL A 58 -33.41 8.83 -40.26
CA VAL A 58 -34.04 8.05 -39.17
C VAL A 58 -33.04 7.08 -38.53
N LYS A 59 -32.20 6.42 -39.34
CA LYS A 59 -31.17 5.52 -38.81
C LYS A 59 -30.11 6.27 -38.01
N ARG A 60 -29.66 7.43 -38.49
CA ARG A 60 -28.69 8.29 -37.77
C ARG A 60 -29.25 8.78 -36.44
N GLN A 61 -30.50 9.21 -36.40
CA GLN A 61 -31.17 9.60 -35.15
C GLN A 61 -31.16 8.45 -34.13
N ARG A 62 -31.56 7.24 -34.55
CA ARG A 62 -31.55 6.05 -33.67
C ARG A 62 -30.16 5.67 -33.18
N VAL A 63 -29.13 5.86 -34.00
CA VAL A 63 -27.74 5.62 -33.59
C VAL A 63 -27.31 6.64 -32.54
N ALA A 64 -27.58 7.93 -32.79
CA ALA A 64 -27.24 8.99 -31.84
C ALA A 64 -27.93 8.82 -30.48
N GLU A 65 -29.21 8.44 -30.46
CA GLU A 65 -29.95 8.13 -29.22
C GLU A 65 -29.28 6.99 -28.44
N LYS A 66 -28.96 5.88 -29.12
CA LYS A 66 -28.31 4.72 -28.50
C LYS A 66 -26.89 5.03 -28.02
N GLU A 67 -26.13 5.82 -28.76
CA GLU A 67 -24.79 6.25 -28.36
C GLU A 67 -24.86 7.12 -27.11
N ALA A 68 -25.81 8.05 -27.04
CA ALA A 68 -26.02 8.88 -25.86
C ALA A 68 -26.41 8.06 -24.62
N GLU A 69 -27.29 7.06 -24.78
CA GLU A 69 -27.62 6.12 -23.69
C GLU A 69 -26.41 5.29 -23.26
N THR A 70 -25.61 4.83 -24.22
CA THR A 70 -24.41 4.04 -23.96
C THR A 70 -23.38 4.87 -23.19
N GLN A 71 -23.18 6.13 -23.58
CA GLN A 71 -22.28 7.04 -22.88
C GLN A 71 -22.73 7.30 -21.44
N LYS A 72 -24.03 7.49 -21.21
CA LYS A 72 -24.59 7.62 -19.84
C LYS A 72 -24.29 6.39 -18.99
N LYS A 73 -24.52 5.18 -19.53
CA LYS A 73 -24.21 3.93 -18.83
C LYS A 73 -22.72 3.79 -18.53
N ILE A 74 -21.86 4.11 -19.49
CA ILE A 74 -20.40 4.10 -19.29
C ILE A 74 -20.00 5.07 -18.18
N ALA A 75 -20.57 6.28 -18.15
CA ALA A 75 -20.27 7.27 -17.12
C ALA A 75 -20.67 6.79 -15.71
N ILE A 76 -21.87 6.22 -15.58
CA ILE A 76 -22.35 5.65 -14.31
C ILE A 76 -21.46 4.50 -13.86
N THR A 77 -21.22 3.51 -14.73
CA THR A 77 -20.37 2.37 -14.41
C THR A 77 -18.93 2.80 -14.09
N LYS A 78 -18.40 3.84 -14.74
CA LYS A 78 -17.08 4.39 -14.43
C LYS A 78 -17.07 5.05 -13.05
N ALA A 79 -18.10 5.81 -12.70
CA ALA A 79 -18.23 6.40 -11.37
C ALA A 79 -18.33 5.33 -10.28
N GLU A 80 -19.14 4.28 -10.49
CA GLU A 80 -19.27 3.14 -9.58
C GLU A 80 -17.95 2.39 -9.39
N LYS A 81 -17.25 2.09 -10.49
CA LYS A 81 -15.91 1.46 -10.44
C LYS A 81 -14.93 2.31 -9.64
N ASN A 82 -14.90 3.62 -9.87
CA ASN A 82 -14.02 4.52 -9.14
C ASN A 82 -14.34 4.56 -7.65
N ALA A 83 -15.62 4.59 -7.28
CA ALA A 83 -16.05 4.53 -5.88
C ALA A 83 -15.63 3.22 -5.21
N TYR A 84 -15.79 2.09 -5.91
CA TYR A 84 -15.39 0.78 -5.43
C TYR A 84 -13.86 0.66 -5.24
N VAL A 85 -13.07 1.10 -6.22
CA VAL A 85 -11.61 1.15 -6.10
C VAL A 85 -11.17 2.04 -4.93
N SER A 86 -11.82 3.19 -4.75
CA SER A 86 -11.52 4.10 -3.63
C SER A 86 -11.77 3.44 -2.28
N LYS A 87 -12.86 2.64 -2.16
CA LYS A 87 -13.15 1.85 -0.96
C LYS A 87 -12.04 0.84 -0.66
N ILE A 88 -11.63 0.06 -1.67
CA ILE A 88 -10.54 -0.93 -1.51
C ILE A 88 -9.24 -0.25 -1.08
N VAL A 89 -8.87 0.86 -1.73
CA VAL A 89 -7.64 1.60 -1.39
C VAL A 89 -7.71 2.14 0.03
N MET A 90 -8.87 2.61 0.48
CA MET A 90 -9.07 3.07 1.85
C MET A 90 -8.91 1.92 2.85
N GLU A 91 -9.52 0.77 2.59
CA GLU A 91 -9.40 -0.44 3.43
C GLU A 91 -7.94 -0.91 3.51
N GLN A 92 -7.22 -0.93 2.39
CA GLN A 92 -5.78 -1.25 2.36
C GLN A 92 -4.97 -0.31 3.23
N LYS A 93 -5.21 1.01 3.13
CA LYS A 93 -4.52 2.01 3.95
C LYS A 93 -4.83 1.86 5.44
N LEU A 94 -6.07 1.52 5.80
CA LEU A 94 -6.44 1.26 7.19
C LEU A 94 -5.67 0.04 7.73
N MET A 95 -5.66 -1.07 6.98
CA MET A 95 -4.91 -2.28 7.35
C MET A 95 -3.41 -2.01 7.48
N GLU A 96 -2.82 -1.22 6.58
CA GLU A 96 -1.41 -0.80 6.68
C GLU A 96 -1.16 0.01 7.96
N LYS A 97 -2.03 0.97 8.27
CA LYS A 97 -1.89 1.79 9.48
C LYS A 97 -2.09 0.98 10.76
N ASP A 98 -3.01 0.02 10.76
CA ASP A 98 -3.22 -0.91 11.88
C ASP A 98 -2.00 -1.80 12.08
N SER A 99 -1.44 -2.35 11.01
CA SER A 99 -0.21 -3.16 11.04
C SER A 99 0.97 -2.37 11.60
N LEU A 100 1.14 -1.12 11.15
CA LEU A 100 2.17 -0.21 11.65
C LEU A 100 1.98 0.12 13.13
N ARG A 101 0.73 0.30 13.59
CA ARG A 101 0.43 0.52 15.01
C ARG A 101 0.87 -0.69 15.83
N MET A 102 0.48 -1.89 15.42
CA MET A 102 0.83 -3.13 16.12
C MET A 102 2.35 -3.37 16.16
N GLN A 103 3.06 -3.09 15.06
CA GLN A 103 4.52 -3.19 15.02
C GLN A 103 5.18 -2.24 16.04
N LYS A 104 4.71 -0.99 16.11
CA LYS A 104 5.21 -0.01 17.08
C LYS A 104 4.91 -0.40 18.51
N GLU A 105 3.73 -0.96 18.77
CA GLU A 105 3.38 -1.46 20.11
C GLU A 105 4.32 -2.60 20.53
N ILE A 106 4.60 -3.54 19.62
CA ILE A 106 5.55 -4.63 19.86
C ILE A 106 6.96 -4.05 20.08
N GLU A 107 7.42 -3.13 19.24
CA GLU A 107 8.74 -2.50 19.36
C GLU A 107 8.91 -1.77 20.69
N ASN A 108 7.90 -0.99 21.09
CA ASN A 108 7.88 -0.31 22.39
C ASN A 108 7.93 -1.30 23.56
N ALA A 109 7.15 -2.39 23.48
CA ALA A 109 7.16 -3.43 24.51
C ALA A 109 8.53 -4.11 24.60
N MET A 110 9.14 -4.45 23.46
CA MET A 110 10.50 -5.02 23.42
C MET A 110 11.54 -4.05 23.99
N TYR A 111 11.44 -2.76 23.67
CA TYR A 111 12.35 -1.73 24.17
C TYR A 111 12.26 -1.62 25.69
N ILE A 112 11.04 -1.49 26.23
CA ILE A 112 10.81 -1.43 27.69
C ILE A 112 11.33 -2.69 28.38
N ALA A 113 11.04 -3.87 27.82
CA ALA A 113 11.50 -5.14 28.39
C ALA A 113 13.03 -5.24 28.41
N ARG A 114 13.69 -4.80 27.32
CA ARG A 114 15.15 -4.77 27.20
C ARG A 114 15.78 -3.82 28.20
N GLU A 115 15.32 -2.58 28.26
CA GLU A 115 15.84 -1.56 29.18
C GLU A 115 15.63 -1.97 30.63
N LYS A 116 14.46 -2.53 30.97
CA LYS A 116 14.19 -3.07 32.30
C LYS A 116 15.17 -4.20 32.66
N SER A 117 15.39 -5.15 31.75
CA SER A 117 16.32 -6.26 31.98
C SER A 117 17.75 -5.75 32.20
N LEU A 118 18.19 -4.74 31.45
CA LEU A 118 19.50 -4.12 31.63
C LEU A 118 19.61 -3.35 32.96
N ALA A 119 18.57 -2.62 33.35
CA ALA A 119 18.51 -1.89 34.62
C ALA A 119 18.55 -2.87 35.80
N ASP A 120 17.76 -3.94 35.75
CA ASP A 120 17.71 -4.98 36.79
C ASP A 120 19.06 -5.70 36.91
N ALA A 121 19.70 -6.03 35.79
CA ALA A 121 21.03 -6.65 35.77
C ALA A 121 22.10 -5.73 36.39
N LYS A 122 22.11 -4.44 36.01
CA LYS A 122 23.02 -3.44 36.60
C LYS A 122 22.77 -3.27 38.09
N TYR A 123 21.51 -3.17 38.50
CA TYR A 123 21.13 -3.06 39.91
C TYR A 123 21.64 -4.26 40.72
N TYR A 124 21.45 -5.48 40.20
CA TYR A 124 21.92 -6.70 40.83
C TYR A 124 23.46 -6.74 40.94
N GLN A 125 24.17 -6.35 39.88
CA GLN A 125 25.64 -6.23 39.90
C GLN A 125 26.11 -5.26 40.98
N THR A 126 25.59 -4.03 41.00
CA THR A 126 25.98 -3.01 41.99
C THR A 126 25.65 -3.43 43.41
N MET A 127 24.50 -4.08 43.64
CA MET A 127 24.14 -4.64 44.94
C MET A 127 25.15 -5.69 45.40
N LYS A 128 25.51 -6.64 44.53
CA LYS A 128 26.49 -7.69 44.85
C LYS A 128 27.90 -7.15 45.03
N GLU A 129 28.29 -6.14 44.26
CA GLU A 129 29.55 -5.43 44.46
C GLU A 129 29.58 -4.69 45.80
N ALA A 130 28.49 -4.01 46.18
CA ALA A 130 28.39 -3.35 47.47
C ALA A 130 28.45 -4.36 48.64
N GLU A 131 27.76 -5.50 48.54
CA GLU A 131 27.86 -6.60 49.51
C GLU A 131 29.30 -7.14 49.61
N ALA A 132 29.93 -7.43 48.47
CA ALA A 132 31.31 -7.91 48.43
C ALA A 132 32.29 -6.87 48.99
N ASN A 133 32.07 -5.58 48.73
CA ASN A 133 32.89 -4.49 49.26
C ASN A 133 32.72 -4.38 50.77
N LYS A 134 31.50 -4.54 51.32
CA LYS A 134 31.28 -4.62 52.77
C LYS A 134 32.09 -5.74 53.40
N LEU A 135 32.13 -6.92 52.78
CA LEU A 135 32.93 -8.05 53.27
C LEU A 135 34.44 -7.82 53.14
N LYS A 136 34.88 -7.12 52.10
CA LYS A 136 36.30 -6.76 51.86
C LYS A 136 36.80 -5.63 52.77
N LEU A 137 35.93 -4.90 53.48
CA LEU A 137 36.30 -3.84 54.42
C LEU A 137 36.84 -4.40 55.76
N THR A 138 37.74 -5.39 55.70
CA THR A 138 38.53 -5.81 56.85
C THR A 138 39.87 -5.05 56.86
N PRO A 139 40.35 -4.60 58.02
CA PRO A 139 41.56 -3.79 58.09
C PRO A 139 42.77 -4.54 57.53
N GLN A 140 42.86 -5.85 57.76
CA GLN A 140 43.95 -6.69 57.24
C GLN A 140 43.95 -6.79 55.72
N PHE A 141 42.77 -6.89 55.08
CA PHE A 141 42.68 -6.98 53.62
C PHE A 141 43.05 -5.66 52.93
N LEU A 142 42.66 -4.52 53.54
CA LEU A 142 43.02 -3.20 53.04
C LEU A 142 44.54 -2.96 53.10
N GLU A 143 45.19 -3.36 54.19
CA GLU A 143 46.66 -3.29 54.33
C GLU A 143 47.37 -4.13 53.28
N LEU A 144 46.96 -5.40 53.10
CA LEU A 144 47.53 -6.27 52.07
C LEU A 144 47.37 -5.70 50.67
N LYS A 145 46.21 -5.12 50.36
CA LYS A 145 45.92 -4.54 49.06
C LYS A 145 46.69 -3.24 48.83
N PHE A 146 46.86 -2.43 49.86
CA PHE A 146 47.69 -1.22 49.85
C PHE A 146 49.16 -1.55 49.58
N ILE A 147 49.73 -2.51 50.31
CA ILE A 147 51.11 -2.97 50.10
C ILE A 147 51.31 -3.50 48.68
N LYS A 148 50.37 -4.32 48.17
CA LYS A 148 50.41 -4.81 46.78
C LYS A 148 50.34 -3.68 45.75
N ALA A 149 49.48 -2.67 45.96
CA ALA A 149 49.36 -1.53 45.07
C ALA A 149 50.64 -0.68 45.04
N ILE A 150 51.24 -0.42 46.20
CA ILE A 150 52.55 0.24 46.30
C ILE A 150 53.59 -0.56 45.53
N SER A 151 53.70 -1.86 45.80
CA SER A 151 54.67 -2.75 45.15
C SER A 151 54.58 -2.70 43.61
N TYR A 152 53.36 -2.62 43.05
CA TYR A 152 53.16 -2.54 41.60
C TYR A 152 53.48 -1.16 41.01
N ILE A 153 53.13 -0.08 41.71
CA ILE A 153 53.30 1.29 41.22
C ILE A 153 54.77 1.75 41.36
N THR A 154 55.48 1.31 42.39
CA THR A 154 56.85 1.75 42.63
C THR A 154 57.83 1.00 41.73
N LYS A 155 58.35 1.66 40.68
CA LYS A 155 59.68 1.32 40.16
C LYS A 155 60.69 1.67 41.25
N MET A 156 61.07 0.69 42.06
CA MET A 156 62.02 0.88 43.16
C MET A 156 63.39 1.28 42.59
N PHE A 157 63.77 2.54 42.79
CA PHE A 157 65.14 2.99 42.60
C PHE A 157 65.86 2.92 43.95
N PHE A 158 66.85 2.02 44.06
CA PHE A 158 67.65 1.83 45.26
C PHE A 158 68.69 2.96 45.37
N GLY A 159 68.37 4.01 46.12
CA GLY A 159 69.29 5.10 46.45
C GLY A 159 68.98 5.66 47.84
N ASN A 160 69.92 6.42 48.43
CA ASN A 160 69.92 6.80 49.86
C ASN A 160 68.74 7.67 50.35
N LYS A 161 67.76 8.01 49.49
CA LYS A 161 66.52 8.73 49.87
C LYS A 161 65.31 7.91 49.43
N ILE A 162 64.81 7.06 50.32
CA ILE A 162 63.56 6.31 50.12
C ILE A 162 62.39 7.31 50.18
N SER A 163 61.44 7.21 49.25
CA SER A 163 60.25 8.07 49.23
C SER A 163 59.43 7.91 50.52
N ASN A 164 59.11 9.01 51.18
CA ASN A 164 58.35 9.06 52.45
C ASN A 164 56.97 8.37 52.35
N MET A 165 56.46 8.12 51.14
CA MET A 165 55.19 7.41 50.88
C MET A 165 55.18 5.95 51.38
N LEU A 166 56.35 5.28 51.44
CA LEU A 166 56.44 3.86 51.79
C LEU A 166 56.53 3.62 53.31
N MET A 167 57.02 4.61 54.07
CA MET A 167 57.25 4.50 55.52
C MET A 167 56.03 4.93 56.35
N ASP A 168 54.98 5.50 55.74
CA ASP A 168 53.82 6.02 56.47
C ASP A 168 52.75 4.97 56.79
N GLN A 169 53.19 3.74 57.07
CA GLN A 169 52.34 2.62 57.51
C GLN A 169 51.60 2.92 58.83
N ARG A 170 52.04 3.96 59.57
CA ARG A 170 51.37 4.48 60.78
C ARG A 170 50.10 5.29 60.49
N LEU A 171 49.90 5.84 59.29
CA LEU A 171 48.69 6.61 58.97
C LEU A 171 47.41 5.76 58.90
N LEU A 172 47.47 4.53 58.37
CA LEU A 172 46.31 3.62 58.36
C LEU A 172 45.84 3.29 59.78
N GLY A 173 46.78 3.03 60.70
CA GLY A 173 46.49 2.81 62.12
C GLY A 173 45.96 4.04 62.86
N ASN A 174 46.34 5.26 62.45
CA ASN A 174 45.79 6.51 62.99
C ASN A 174 44.41 6.86 62.39
N PHE A 175 44.21 6.61 61.10
CA PHE A 175 42.96 6.86 60.39
C PHE A 175 41.83 5.90 60.85
N LEU A 176 42.15 4.62 61.03
CA LEU A 176 41.20 3.63 61.59
C LEU A 176 40.84 3.94 63.05
N ARG A 177 41.76 4.50 63.85
CA ARG A 177 41.46 5.00 65.21
C ARG A 177 40.56 6.24 65.20
N HIS A 178 40.71 7.12 64.21
CA HIS A 178 39.87 8.31 64.04
C HIS A 178 38.44 7.99 63.58
N LEU A 179 38.25 6.98 62.71
CA LEU A 179 36.93 6.53 62.26
C LEU A 179 36.10 5.86 63.36
N LYS A 180 36.76 5.17 64.31
CA LYS A 180 36.08 4.52 65.45
C LYS A 180 35.41 5.52 66.42
N GLY A 181 35.77 6.81 66.35
CA GLY A 181 35.24 7.88 67.20
C GLY A 181 34.10 8.71 66.59
N ARG A 182 33.73 8.52 65.32
CA ARG A 182 32.63 9.26 64.66
C ARG A 182 31.50 8.31 64.28
N ASN A 183 30.41 8.32 65.06
CA ASN A 183 29.12 7.79 64.63
C ASN A 183 28.65 8.59 63.40
N VAL A 184 28.64 7.95 62.23
CA VAL A 184 28.13 8.56 61.00
C VAL A 184 26.63 8.29 60.93
N SER A 185 25.83 9.31 61.20
CA SER A 185 24.42 9.37 60.84
C SER A 185 24.30 9.32 59.32
N TYR A 186 23.58 8.32 58.81
CA TYR A 186 23.20 8.26 57.40
C TYR A 186 22.26 9.42 57.09
N ILE A 187 22.67 10.29 56.17
CA ILE A 187 21.78 11.30 55.56
C ILE A 187 20.79 10.54 54.68
N SER A 188 19.53 10.48 55.08
CA SER A 188 18.43 10.17 54.18
C SER A 188 18.30 11.35 53.20
N CYS A 189 18.69 11.12 51.95
CA CYS A 189 18.35 12.06 50.89
C CYS A 189 16.87 11.83 50.54
N ALA A 190 16.04 12.77 50.96
CA ALA A 190 14.61 12.79 50.74
C ALA A 190 14.29 12.78 49.24
N LYS A 191 13.19 12.09 48.95
CA LYS A 191 12.41 12.17 47.72
C LYS A 191 12.15 13.64 47.39
N ASP A 192 12.50 14.08 46.18
CA ASP A 192 11.79 15.12 45.44
C ASP A 192 12.24 15.11 43.97
N CYS A 193 11.50 14.36 43.14
CA CYS A 193 11.50 14.55 41.69
C CYS A 193 10.05 14.51 41.21
N GLY A 194 9.51 15.71 40.93
CA GLY A 194 8.55 15.96 39.85
C GLY A 194 7.10 15.52 40.05
N LYS A 195 6.33 16.29 40.83
CA LYS A 195 4.92 16.57 40.51
C LYS A 195 4.82 17.95 39.86
N ASN A 196 3.91 18.07 38.90
CA ASN A 196 3.52 19.21 38.06
C ASN A 196 4.38 19.31 36.77
N VAL A 197 3.80 19.22 35.56
CA VAL A 197 2.66 20.01 35.09
C VAL A 197 1.72 19.18 34.20
N SER A 198 0.46 19.18 34.60
CA SER A 198 -0.72 19.04 33.75
C SER A 198 -1.18 20.45 33.35
N THR A 199 -1.03 20.84 32.09
CA THR A 199 -1.97 21.63 31.27
C THR A 199 -1.48 21.56 29.83
#